data_AF-A0A1F7GX98-F1
#
_entry.id   AF-A0A1F7GX98-F1
#
_cell.length_a   1.000
_cell.length_b   1.000
_cell.length_c   1.000
_cell.angle_alpha   90.00
_cell.angle_beta   90.00
_cell.angle_gamma   90.00
#
_symmetry.space_group_name_H-M   'P 1'
#
loop_
_entity.id
_entity.type
_entity.pdbx_description
1 polymer ?
#
loop_
_entity_poly.entity_id
_entity_poly.type
_entity_poly.pdbx_seq_one_letter_code
_entity_poly.pdbx_strand_id
1 'polypeptide(L)'
;MAMTTSDFTSRHVIRSLKAKYKARRRPAEKIADWLTFHFGSTTFLFFNVVFFIFWLFINTGNFPFIQPFDPYPFGLLTTIVSLEAIVLSIFVLISQNRASKIDDLREEIDLQIDIITESEVTKLMKLVTLYLQKNGVDLSQDKELEEMLKPINESKIEKSLEKQV
;
A
#
# COMPACT_ATOMS: atom_id res chain seq x y z
N MET A 1 19.24 -29.89 13.99
CA MET A 1 18.48 -28.99 13.09
C MET A 1 17.78 -27.96 13.97
N ALA A 2 18.47 -26.87 14.33
CA ALA A 2 18.01 -25.91 15.33
C ALA A 2 17.21 -24.80 14.66
N MET A 3 15.89 -24.84 14.85
CA MET A 3 14.97 -23.74 14.51
C MET A 3 15.22 -22.60 15.52
N THR A 4 15.80 -21.50 15.04
CA THR A 4 16.20 -20.36 15.85
C THR A 4 14.99 -19.62 16.41
N THR A 5 15.04 -19.30 17.70
CA THR A 5 14.00 -18.62 18.50
C THR A 5 13.54 -17.25 17.95
N SER A 6 14.26 -16.67 16.98
CA SER A 6 13.88 -15.44 16.28
C SER A 6 12.62 -15.57 15.40
N ASP A 7 12.39 -16.74 14.78
CA ASP A 7 11.31 -16.91 13.80
C ASP A 7 9.92 -17.05 14.47
N PHE A 8 9.89 -17.51 15.74
CA PHE A 8 8.67 -17.65 16.52
C PHE A 8 8.12 -16.30 17.02
N THR A 9 9.02 -15.40 17.44
CA THR A 9 8.66 -14.08 17.98
C THR A 9 8.14 -13.15 16.88
N SER A 10 8.84 -13.07 15.74
CA SER A 10 8.40 -12.23 14.62
C SER A 10 7.02 -12.62 14.10
N ARG A 11 6.74 -13.92 13.95
CA ARG A 11 5.42 -14.39 13.50
C ARG A 11 4.29 -14.05 14.48
N HIS A 12 4.55 -14.13 15.79
CA HIS A 12 3.55 -13.76 16.80
C HIS A 12 3.29 -12.26 16.86
N VAL A 13 4.35 -11.43 16.79
CA VAL A 13 4.23 -9.97 16.77
C VAL A 13 3.44 -9.53 15.55
N ILE A 14 3.78 -10.01 14.34
CA ILE A 14 3.07 -9.69 13.10
C ILE A 14 1.58 -10.09 13.19
N ARG A 15 1.28 -11.27 13.74
CA ARG A 15 -0.10 -11.76 13.87
C ARG A 15 -0.91 -10.95 14.88
N SER A 16 -0.29 -10.54 16.01
CA SER A 16 -0.94 -9.70 17.03
C SER A 16 -1.21 -8.28 16.54
N LEU A 17 -0.32 -7.70 15.74
CA LEU A 17 -0.51 -6.40 15.10
C LEU A 17 -1.63 -6.45 14.06
N LYS A 18 -1.63 -7.47 13.19
CA LYS A 18 -2.75 -7.70 12.26
C LYS A 18 -4.08 -7.88 13.00
N ALA A 19 -4.09 -8.60 14.12
CA ALA A 19 -5.29 -8.81 14.93
C ALA A 19 -5.81 -7.51 15.56
N LYS A 20 -4.92 -6.67 16.14
CA LYS A 20 -5.28 -5.36 16.70
C LYS A 20 -5.81 -4.40 15.62
N TYR A 21 -5.22 -4.42 14.43
CA TYR A 21 -5.70 -3.60 13.30
C TYR A 21 -7.09 -4.06 12.82
N LYS A 22 -7.34 -5.38 12.77
CA LYS A 22 -8.63 -5.94 12.37
C LYS A 22 -9.75 -5.67 13.39
N ALA A 23 -9.42 -5.57 14.67
CA ALA A 23 -10.37 -5.29 15.75
C ALA A 23 -10.88 -3.84 15.77
N ARG A 24 -10.16 -2.90 15.12
CA ARG A 24 -10.51 -1.47 15.10
C ARG A 24 -11.28 -1.02 13.85
N ARG A 25 -11.58 -1.94 12.94
CA ARG A 25 -12.21 -1.61 11.66
C ARG A 25 -13.65 -1.15 11.83
N ARG A 26 -13.93 0.07 11.38
CA ARG A 26 -15.29 0.60 11.27
C ARG A 26 -16.12 -0.23 10.27
N PRO A 27 -17.45 -0.30 10.42
CA PRO A 27 -18.31 -1.02 9.48
C PRO A 27 -18.14 -0.56 8.02
N ALA A 28 -17.83 0.73 7.81
CA ALA A 28 -17.50 1.28 6.49
C ALA A 28 -16.28 0.63 5.82
N GLU A 29 -15.27 0.20 6.59
CA GLU A 29 -14.08 -0.46 6.04
C GLU A 29 -14.35 -1.90 5.60
N LYS A 30 -15.32 -2.58 6.22
CA LYS A 30 -15.77 -3.91 5.78
C LYS A 30 -16.50 -3.83 4.45
N ILE A 31 -17.32 -2.79 4.28
CA ILE A 31 -18.03 -2.50 3.04
C ILE A 31 -17.01 -2.18 1.94
N ALA A 32 -16.04 -1.30 2.22
CA ALA A 32 -14.98 -0.95 1.28
C ALA A 32 -14.16 -2.17 0.82
N ASP A 33 -13.69 -3.03 1.74
CA ASP A 33 -12.90 -4.22 1.35
C ASP A 33 -13.74 -5.24 0.54
N TRP A 34 -15.03 -5.38 0.84
CA TRP A 34 -15.94 -6.23 0.07
C TRP A 34 -16.15 -5.66 -1.34
N LEU A 35 -16.39 -4.35 -1.45
CA LEU A 35 -16.52 -3.63 -2.71
C LEU A 35 -15.23 -3.71 -3.55
N THR A 36 -14.06 -3.45 -2.97
CA THR A 36 -12.78 -3.54 -3.70
C THR A 36 -12.55 -4.95 -4.27
N PHE A 37 -12.93 -6.00 -3.53
CA PHE A 37 -12.82 -7.38 -4.03
C PHE A 37 -13.78 -7.68 -5.18
N HIS A 38 -15.03 -7.22 -5.10
CA HIS A 38 -16.04 -7.49 -6.12
C HIS A 38 -15.85 -6.65 -7.39
N PHE A 39 -15.51 -5.37 -7.25
CA PHE A 39 -15.37 -4.43 -8.37
C PHE A 39 -13.97 -4.44 -9.01
N GLY A 40 -12.96 -4.91 -8.28
CA GLY A 40 -11.61 -5.14 -8.82
C GLY A 40 -11.46 -6.47 -9.57
N SER A 41 -12.51 -7.30 -9.63
CA SER A 41 -12.46 -8.61 -10.28
C SER A 41 -12.70 -8.52 -11.79
N THR A 42 -11.92 -9.28 -12.56
CA THR A 42 -12.14 -9.48 -14.01
C THR A 42 -13.53 -10.06 -14.31
N THR A 43 -14.15 -10.74 -13.34
CA THR A 43 -15.51 -11.26 -13.44
C THR A 43 -16.57 -10.15 -13.54
N PHE A 44 -16.40 -9.03 -12.82
CA PHE A 44 -17.35 -7.91 -12.86
C PHE A 44 -17.34 -7.20 -14.21
N LEU A 45 -16.14 -7.03 -14.78
CA LEU A 45 -15.98 -6.50 -16.14
C LEU A 45 -16.70 -7.38 -17.16
N PHE A 46 -16.49 -8.71 -17.09
CA PHE A 46 -17.13 -9.65 -18.01
C PHE A 46 -18.66 -9.63 -17.88
N PHE A 47 -19.18 -9.57 -16.65
CA PHE A 47 -20.61 -9.45 -16.39
C PHE A 47 -21.20 -8.19 -17.07
N ASN A 48 -20.55 -7.03 -16.92
CA ASN A 48 -20.99 -5.79 -17.56
C ASN A 48 -21.01 -5.90 -19.08
N VAL A 49 -19.94 -6.45 -19.68
CA VAL A 49 -19.87 -6.65 -21.13
C VAL A 49 -21.00 -7.55 -21.62
N VAL A 50 -21.26 -8.66 -20.95
CA VAL A 50 -22.37 -9.57 -21.31
C VAL A 50 -23.72 -8.88 -21.12
N PHE A 51 -23.90 -8.12 -20.04
CA PHE A 51 -25.11 -7.33 -19.80
C PHE A 51 -25.36 -6.32 -20.93
N PHE A 52 -24.34 -5.57 -21.36
CA PHE A 52 -24.45 -4.63 -22.48
C PHE A 52 -24.84 -5.31 -23.78
N ILE A 53 -24.16 -6.42 -24.11
CA ILE A 53 -24.45 -7.20 -25.31
C ILE A 53 -25.90 -7.69 -25.28
N PHE A 54 -26.35 -8.25 -24.16
CA PHE A 54 -27.72 -8.73 -23.99
C PHE A 54 -28.75 -7.60 -24.09
N TRP A 55 -28.48 -6.45 -23.49
CA TRP A 55 -29.35 -5.27 -23.57
C TRP A 55 -29.49 -4.76 -25.02
N LEU A 56 -28.38 -4.68 -25.75
CA LEU A 56 -28.37 -4.30 -27.17
C LEU A 56 -29.17 -5.32 -28.00
N PHE A 57 -28.94 -6.62 -27.84
CA PHE A 57 -29.65 -7.66 -28.59
C PHE A 57 -31.16 -7.63 -28.36
N ILE A 58 -31.64 -7.39 -27.14
CA ILE A 58 -33.07 -7.26 -26.84
C ILE A 58 -33.66 -6.00 -27.47
N ASN A 59 -32.96 -4.86 -27.38
CA ASN A 59 -33.48 -3.58 -27.83
C ASN A 59 -33.26 -3.31 -29.34
N THR A 60 -32.53 -4.16 -30.06
CA THR A 60 -32.37 -4.07 -31.54
C THR A 60 -33.64 -4.48 -32.30
N GLY A 61 -34.69 -4.98 -31.62
CA GLY A 61 -35.99 -5.25 -32.24
C GLY A 61 -36.06 -6.54 -33.06
N ASN A 62 -35.08 -7.42 -32.95
CA ASN A 62 -35.07 -8.74 -33.59
C ASN A 62 -36.10 -9.73 -33.03
N PHE A 63 -36.77 -9.42 -31.92
CA PHE A 63 -37.77 -10.27 -31.30
C PHE A 63 -39.19 -9.72 -31.55
N PRO A 64 -40.03 -10.39 -32.37
CA PRO A 64 -41.38 -9.91 -32.70
C PRO A 64 -42.36 -9.86 -31.51
N PHE A 65 -41.99 -10.41 -30.35
CA PHE A 65 -42.81 -10.44 -29.13
C PHE A 65 -42.41 -9.41 -28.06
N ILE A 66 -41.31 -8.66 -28.24
CA ILE A 66 -40.80 -7.71 -27.26
C ILE A 66 -40.73 -6.33 -27.91
N GLN A 67 -41.56 -5.40 -27.45
CA GLN A 67 -41.48 -4.01 -27.87
C GLN A 67 -40.17 -3.41 -27.35
N PRO A 68 -39.37 -2.73 -28.19
CA PRO A 68 -38.11 -2.11 -27.75
C PRO A 68 -38.39 -1.11 -26.63
N PHE A 69 -37.85 -1.38 -25.43
CA PHE A 69 -38.07 -0.55 -24.24
C PHE A 69 -37.10 0.63 -24.19
N ASP A 70 -35.91 0.47 -24.78
CA ASP A 70 -34.88 1.51 -24.90
C ASP A 70 -34.47 1.64 -26.38
N PRO A 71 -35.27 2.34 -27.22
CA PRO A 71 -34.95 2.54 -28.62
C PRO A 71 -33.64 3.32 -28.79
N TYR A 72 -32.96 3.13 -29.92
CA TYR A 72 -31.81 3.95 -30.28
C TYR A 72 -32.19 5.44 -30.17
N PRO A 73 -31.52 6.25 -29.34
CA PRO A 73 -30.11 6.16 -28.93
C PRO A 73 -29.80 5.53 -27.53
N PHE A 74 -30.64 4.65 -27.00
CA PHE A 74 -30.43 3.97 -25.70
C PHE A 74 -30.27 4.91 -24.50
N GLY A 75 -31.24 5.81 -24.29
CA GLY A 75 -31.18 6.82 -23.23
C GLY A 75 -31.18 6.22 -21.82
N LEU A 76 -31.93 5.14 -21.59
CA LEU A 76 -32.03 4.50 -20.28
C LEU A 76 -30.73 3.79 -19.91
N LEU A 77 -30.16 3.04 -20.85
CA LEU A 77 -28.85 2.40 -20.67
C LEU A 77 -27.79 3.45 -20.31
N THR A 78 -27.70 4.52 -21.10
CA THR A 78 -26.71 5.60 -20.89
C THR A 78 -26.86 6.25 -19.50
N THR A 79 -28.08 6.48 -19.05
CA THR A 79 -28.36 7.05 -17.73
C THR A 79 -27.93 6.12 -16.61
N ILE A 80 -28.26 4.83 -16.69
CA ILE A 80 -27.88 3.84 -15.68
C ILE A 80 -26.35 3.69 -15.60
N VAL A 81 -25.70 3.58 -16.76
CA VAL A 81 -24.24 3.39 -16.85
C VAL A 81 -23.48 4.60 -16.36
N SER A 82 -23.93 5.81 -16.69
CA SER A 82 -23.28 7.04 -16.19
C SER A 82 -23.36 7.14 -14.67
N LEU A 83 -24.51 6.79 -14.07
CA LEU A 83 -24.65 6.74 -12.62
C LEU A 83 -23.75 5.67 -12.00
N GLU A 84 -23.72 4.48 -12.60
CA GLU A 84 -22.82 3.39 -12.19
C GLU A 84 -21.35 3.83 -12.24
N ALA A 85 -20.92 4.48 -13.31
CA ALA A 85 -19.54 4.96 -13.47
C ALA A 85 -19.14 6.00 -12.39
N ILE A 86 -20.05 6.90 -12.00
CA ILE A 86 -19.82 7.85 -10.90
C ILE A 86 -19.62 7.09 -9.58
N VAL A 87 -20.51 6.15 -9.28
CA VAL A 87 -20.45 5.33 -8.07
C VAL A 87 -19.15 4.53 -8.01
N LEU A 88 -18.75 3.89 -9.12
CA LEU A 88 -17.48 3.18 -9.25
C LEU A 88 -16.28 4.09 -9.02
N SER A 89 -16.28 5.28 -9.62
CA SER A 89 -15.18 6.25 -9.49
C SER A 89 -14.99 6.69 -8.04
N ILE A 90 -16.09 6.94 -7.31
CA ILE A 90 -16.04 7.28 -5.89
C ILE A 90 -15.47 6.13 -5.07
N PHE A 91 -15.88 4.88 -5.35
CA PHE A 91 -15.33 3.72 -4.65
C PHE A 91 -13.84 3.52 -4.92
N VAL A 92 -13.41 3.69 -6.16
CA VAL A 92 -11.99 3.67 -6.53
C VAL A 92 -11.23 4.75 -5.75
N LEU A 93 -11.75 5.98 -5.69
CA LEU A 93 -11.11 7.08 -4.97
C LEU A 93 -11.01 6.82 -3.46
N ILE A 94 -12.06 6.25 -2.84
CA ILE A 94 -12.04 5.86 -1.43
C ILE A 94 -10.98 4.77 -1.19
N SER A 95 -10.92 3.77 -2.07
CA SER A 95 -9.93 2.68 -1.99
C SER A 95 -8.51 3.22 -2.16
N GLN A 96 -8.29 4.12 -3.11
CA GLN A 96 -7.01 4.79 -3.36
C GLN A 96 -6.57 5.65 -2.17
N ASN A 97 -7.45 6.50 -1.64
CA ASN A 97 -7.15 7.34 -0.47
C ASN A 97 -6.81 6.48 0.76
N ARG A 98 -7.48 5.33 0.93
CA ARG A 98 -7.15 4.39 2.00
C ARG A 98 -5.79 3.72 1.78
N ALA A 99 -5.47 3.30 0.56
CA ALA A 99 -4.18 2.72 0.23
C ALA A 99 -3.05 3.73 0.47
N SER A 100 -3.21 4.97 -0.02
CA SER A 100 -2.25 6.06 0.19
C SER A 100 -1.93 6.27 1.68
N LYS A 101 -2.95 6.36 2.54
CA LYS A 101 -2.72 6.52 3.98
C LYS A 101 -1.95 5.36 4.63
N ILE A 102 -2.13 4.14 4.11
CA ILE A 102 -1.41 2.97 4.61
C ILE A 102 0.03 3.01 4.12
N ASP A 103 0.24 3.41 2.86
CA ASP A 103 1.57 3.56 2.27
C ASP A 103 2.36 4.69 2.97
N ASP A 104 1.74 5.84 3.24
CA ASP A 104 2.35 6.96 4.00
C ASP A 104 2.81 6.50 5.39
N LEU A 105 1.95 5.78 6.13
CA LEU A 105 2.29 5.25 7.45
C LEU A 105 3.42 4.21 7.38
N ARG A 106 3.41 3.38 6.33
CA ARG A 106 4.46 2.38 6.13
C ARG A 106 5.79 3.05 5.83
N GLU A 107 5.80 4.08 4.98
CA GLU A 107 6.99 4.87 4.68
C GLU A 107 7.55 5.54 5.93
N GLU A 108 6.70 6.13 6.79
CA GLU A 108 7.13 6.71 8.06
C GLU A 108 7.77 5.67 8.99
N ILE A 109 7.18 4.48 9.10
CA ILE A 109 7.72 3.38 9.91
C ILE A 109 9.05 2.86 9.35
N ASP A 110 9.11 2.66 8.03
CA ASP A 110 10.32 2.16 7.36
C ASP A 110 11.47 3.16 7.54
N LEU A 111 11.22 4.47 7.40
CA LEU A 111 12.20 5.53 7.71
C LEU A 111 12.68 5.49 9.17
N GLN A 112 11.78 5.30 10.13
CA GLN A 112 12.16 5.19 11.54
C GLN A 112 13.04 3.97 11.81
N ILE A 113 12.71 2.82 11.22
CA ILE A 113 13.51 1.60 11.34
C ILE A 113 14.90 1.81 10.73
N ASP A 114 14.98 2.48 9.58
CA ASP A 114 16.25 2.77 8.92
C ASP A 114 17.15 3.67 9.78
N ILE A 115 16.61 4.76 10.35
CA ILE A 115 17.35 5.66 11.25
C ILE A 115 17.86 4.90 12.50
N ILE A 116 17.02 4.05 13.09
CA ILE A 116 17.42 3.23 14.25
C ILE A 116 18.52 2.24 13.85
N THR A 117 18.34 1.54 12.73
CA THR A 117 19.30 0.54 12.23
C THR A 117 20.64 1.19 11.95
N GLU A 118 20.65 2.35 11.29
CA GLU A 118 21.88 3.08 10.98
C GLU A 118 22.59 3.58 12.27
N SER A 119 21.83 4.01 13.28
CA SER A 119 22.36 4.37 14.62
C SER A 119 22.96 3.16 15.35
N GLU A 120 22.29 2.00 15.31
CA GLU A 120 22.79 0.75 15.88
C GLU A 120 24.06 0.26 15.17
N VAL A 121 24.07 0.28 13.84
CA VAL A 121 25.25 -0.05 13.02
C VAL A 121 26.40 0.91 13.33
N THR A 122 26.15 2.21 13.41
CA THR A 122 27.17 3.21 13.82
C THR A 122 27.72 2.92 15.21
N LYS A 123 26.86 2.54 16.15
CA LYS A 123 27.28 2.18 17.51
C LYS A 123 28.13 0.91 17.50
N LEU A 124 27.76 -0.10 16.72
CA LEU A 124 28.56 -1.32 16.55
C LEU A 124 29.93 -1.01 15.94
N MET A 125 29.98 -0.18 14.89
CA MET A 125 31.25 0.28 14.30
C MET A 125 32.11 0.98 15.34
N LYS A 126 31.55 1.88 16.16
CA LYS A 126 32.29 2.52 17.27
C LYS A 126 32.88 1.51 18.25
N LEU A 127 32.10 0.52 18.66
CA LEU A 127 32.56 -0.53 19.57
C LEU A 127 33.69 -1.38 18.96
N VAL A 128 33.58 -1.72 17.67
CA VAL A 128 34.61 -2.47 16.94
C VAL A 128 35.88 -1.64 16.78
N THR A 129 35.77 -0.37 16.41
CA THR A 129 36.90 0.56 16.32
C THR A 129 37.64 0.69 17.66
N LEU A 130 36.90 0.85 18.76
CA LEU A 130 37.49 0.89 20.10
C LEU A 130 38.21 -0.43 20.46
N TYR A 131 37.63 -1.57 20.08
CA TYR A 131 38.27 -2.87 20.27
C TYR A 131 39.57 -3.01 19.45
N LEU A 132 39.56 -2.61 18.17
CA LEU A 132 40.74 -2.66 17.30
C LEU A 132 41.86 -1.74 17.79
N GLN A 133 41.53 -0.51 18.17
CA GLN A 133 42.49 0.43 18.76
C GLN A 133 43.13 -0.11 20.04
N LYS A 134 42.32 -0.75 20.91
CA LYS A 134 42.84 -1.41 22.13
C LYS A 134 43.81 -2.56 21.81
N ASN A 135 43.66 -3.23 20.67
CA ASN A 135 44.56 -4.28 20.21
C ASN A 135 45.76 -3.75 19.39
N GLY A 136 45.97 -2.42 19.36
CA GLY A 136 47.14 -1.81 18.71
C GLY A 136 47.01 -1.63 17.20
N VAL A 137 45.80 -1.78 16.64
CA VAL A 137 45.54 -1.49 15.22
C VAL A 137 45.32 0.02 15.07
N ASP A 138 46.17 0.68 14.27
CA ASP A 138 46.00 2.09 13.94
C ASP A 138 44.96 2.27 12.83
N LEU A 139 43.83 2.90 13.19
CA LEU A 139 42.71 3.20 12.28
C LEU A 139 42.70 4.68 11.87
N SER A 140 43.70 5.47 12.27
CA SER A 140 43.73 6.93 12.07
C SER A 140 43.83 7.35 10.60
N GLN A 141 44.20 6.43 9.71
CA GLN A 141 44.29 6.70 8.26
C GLN A 141 43.01 6.35 7.49
N ASP A 142 42.06 5.67 8.11
CA ASP A 142 40.80 5.27 7.47
C ASP A 142 39.79 6.42 7.51
N LYS A 143 39.88 7.28 6.48
CA LYS A 143 38.97 8.43 6.31
C LYS A 143 37.53 8.00 6.06
N GLU A 144 37.30 6.84 5.44
CA GLU A 144 35.96 6.31 5.17
C GLU A 144 35.27 5.91 6.48
N LEU A 145 35.98 5.18 7.33
CA LEU A 145 35.50 4.84 8.68
C LEU A 145 35.23 6.09 9.53
N GLU A 146 36.12 7.08 9.50
CA GLU A 146 35.90 8.34 10.23
C GLU A 146 34.62 9.05 9.78
N GLU A 147 34.31 9.01 8.48
CA GLU A 147 33.08 9.56 7.93
C GLU A 147 31.84 8.75 8.35
N MET A 148 31.90 7.43 8.29
CA MET A 148 30.82 6.52 8.70
C MET A 148 30.49 6.56 10.20
N LEU A 149 31.45 6.92 11.05
CA LEU A 149 31.25 7.02 12.51
C LEU A 149 30.56 8.32 12.93
N LYS A 150 30.44 9.30 12.04
CA LYS A 150 29.75 10.56 12.31
C LYS A 150 28.27 10.26 12.58
N PRO A 151 27.68 10.81 13.65
CA PRO A 151 26.27 10.59 13.92
C PRO A 151 25.43 11.13 12.77
N ILE A 152 24.41 10.36 12.38
CA ILE A 152 23.31 10.85 11.56
C ILE A 152 22.73 12.05 12.29
N ASN A 153 22.76 13.20 11.64
CA ASN A 153 22.23 14.42 12.20
C ASN A 153 20.82 14.56 11.63
N GLU A 154 19.78 14.45 12.46
CA GLU A 154 18.37 14.61 12.04
C GLU A 154 18.18 15.92 11.25
N SER A 155 18.90 16.99 11.67
CA SER A 155 18.93 18.28 10.98
C SER A 155 19.51 18.25 9.56
N LYS A 156 20.33 17.25 9.23
CA LYS A 156 20.84 17.04 7.86
C LYS A 156 19.75 16.45 6.97
N ILE A 157 18.99 15.48 7.50
CA ILE A 157 17.87 14.84 6.80
C ILE A 157 16.79 15.89 6.52
N GLU A 158 16.40 16.66 7.53
CA GLU A 158 15.42 17.77 7.42
C GLU A 158 15.85 18.80 6.36
N LYS A 159 17.12 19.24 6.39
CA LYS A 159 17.67 20.16 5.39
C LYS A 159 17.73 19.58 3.96
N SER A 160 17.93 18.27 3.81
CA SER A 160 17.88 17.63 2.49
C SER A 160 16.47 17.49 1.96
N LEU A 161 15.47 17.33 2.84
CA LEU A 161 14.05 17.33 2.46
C LEU A 161 13.58 18.74 2.08
N GLU A 162 13.95 19.78 2.85
CA GLU A 162 13.64 21.18 2.54
C GLU A 162 14.21 21.67 1.19
N LYS A 163 15.28 21.04 0.69
CA LYS A 163 15.88 21.38 -0.60
C LYS A 163 15.20 20.73 -1.80
N GLN A 164 14.37 19.71 -1.58
CA GLN A 164 13.72 18.95 -2.64
C GLN A 164 12.25 19.35 -2.85
N VAL A 165 11.69 20.15 -1.94
CA VAL A 165 10.38 20.80 -2.06
C VAL A 165 10.56 22.22 -2.58
#